data_AF-A0A520I3B1-F1
#
_entry.id   AF-A0A520I3B1-F1
#
_cell.length_a   1.000
_cell.length_b   1.000
_cell.length_c   1.000
_cell.angle_alpha   90.00
_cell.angle_beta   90.00
_cell.angle_gamma   90.00
#
_symmetry.space_group_name_H-M   'P 1'
#
loop_
_entity.id
_entity.type
_entity.pdbx_description
1 polymer ?
#
loop_
_entity_poly.entity_id
_entity_poly.type
_entity_poly.pdbx_seq_one_letter_code
_entity_poly.pdbx_strand_id
1 'polypeptide(L)'
;NQVMVSGLGLTSEWSANLQIAGQPENPAITGRATLIRGDYEFAGRQFELARGVIRFDGQVPANPALDIEANADSTGLSASIRVTGYALKPEIGFTSTPALPEDELLSRLLFGTSITNLSAPEALQLAAAVAALQGGGSGLNPINAVRRAAGLDRLRILPADPQTGQGTSIAAGKYVTRRLYAEIVTDGQGYSATQVEFQVTRWLSLLSSISTLGRQSANVRVSKDY
;
A
#
# COMPACT_ATOMS: atom_id res chain seq x y z
N ASN A 1 3.35 -32.74 1.95
CA ASN A 1 3.79 -31.79 3.00
C ASN A 1 2.96 -30.52 2.90
N GLN A 2 2.46 -30.01 4.02
CA GLN A 2 1.73 -28.74 4.10
C GLN A 2 2.68 -27.64 4.57
N VAL A 3 2.57 -26.46 3.96
CA VAL A 3 3.38 -25.28 4.28
C VAL A 3 2.44 -24.11 4.51
N MET A 4 2.59 -23.46 5.66
CA MET A 4 1.92 -22.19 5.96
C MET A 4 2.81 -21.04 5.49
N VAL A 5 2.22 -20.08 4.78
CA VAL A 5 2.88 -18.88 4.31
C VAL A 5 2.14 -17.68 4.88
N SER A 6 2.85 -16.83 5.62
CA SER A 6 2.34 -15.58 6.16
C SER A 6 3.30 -14.43 5.93
N GLY A 7 2.77 -13.26 5.59
CA GLY A 7 3.54 -12.03 5.41
C GLY A 7 3.04 -11.18 4.24
N LEU A 8 3.34 -9.88 4.28
CA LEU A 8 2.96 -8.91 3.22
C LEU A 8 1.45 -8.91 2.90
N GLY A 9 0.59 -9.24 3.87
CA GLY A 9 -0.85 -9.36 3.68
C GLY A 9 -1.33 -10.75 3.25
N LEU A 10 -0.44 -11.66 2.86
CA LEU A 10 -0.78 -13.04 2.52
C LEU A 10 -0.87 -13.89 3.79
N THR A 11 -1.94 -14.69 3.91
CA THR A 11 -2.06 -15.81 4.85
C THR A 11 -2.60 -17.01 4.09
N SER A 12 -1.79 -18.05 3.89
CA SER A 12 -2.16 -19.16 3.01
C SER A 12 -1.53 -20.50 3.40
N GLU A 13 -2.21 -21.58 3.02
CA GLU A 13 -1.79 -22.96 3.20
C GLU A 13 -1.55 -23.62 1.84
N TRP A 14 -0.40 -24.27 1.69
CA TRP A 14 0.05 -24.87 0.43
C TRP A 14 0.45 -26.33 0.62
N SER A 15 0.07 -27.18 -0.32
CA SER A 15 0.67 -28.50 -0.49
C SER A 15 1.93 -28.38 -1.33
N ALA A 16 3.08 -28.79 -0.80
CA ALA A 16 4.37 -28.71 -1.47
C ALA A 16 5.02 -30.09 -1.62
N ASN A 17 5.50 -30.36 -2.83
CA ASN A 17 6.43 -31.45 -3.14
C ASN A 17 7.65 -30.83 -3.83
N LEU A 18 8.70 -30.59 -3.04
CA LEU A 18 9.89 -29.87 -3.46
C LEU A 18 11.14 -30.71 -3.17
N GLN A 19 12.08 -30.68 -4.10
CA GLN A 19 13.44 -31.19 -3.92
C GLN A 19 14.40 -30.01 -3.93
N ILE A 20 15.26 -29.96 -2.92
CA ILE A 20 16.23 -28.88 -2.72
C ILE A 20 17.62 -29.49 -2.84
N ALA A 21 18.44 -28.94 -3.73
CA ALA A 21 19.81 -29.37 -3.97
C ALA A 21 20.73 -28.17 -4.20
N GLY A 22 22.05 -28.42 -4.33
CA GLY A 22 23.03 -27.38 -4.61
C GLY A 22 23.54 -26.66 -3.36
N GLN A 23 24.01 -25.42 -3.54
CA GLN A 23 24.64 -24.65 -2.47
C GLN A 23 23.60 -24.05 -1.51
N PRO A 24 23.85 -24.03 -0.18
CA PRO A 24 22.93 -23.45 0.79
C PRO A 24 22.60 -21.98 0.55
N GLU A 25 23.58 -21.20 0.08
CA GLU A 25 23.41 -19.78 -0.25
C GLU A 25 22.57 -19.53 -1.52
N ASN A 26 22.47 -20.51 -2.42
CA ASN A 26 21.69 -20.38 -3.64
C ASN A 26 21.20 -21.76 -4.14
N PRO A 27 20.22 -22.36 -3.45
CA PRO A 27 19.82 -23.72 -3.72
C PRO A 27 19.02 -23.82 -5.02
N ALA A 28 19.23 -24.91 -5.75
CA ALA A 28 18.37 -25.33 -6.85
C ALA A 28 17.12 -26.00 -6.26
N ILE A 29 15.96 -25.41 -6.51
CA ILE A 29 14.67 -25.94 -6.05
C ILE A 29 13.94 -26.49 -7.26
N THR A 30 13.47 -27.73 -7.19
CA THR A 30 12.61 -28.34 -8.22
C THR A 30 11.33 -28.87 -7.59
N GLY A 31 10.23 -28.85 -8.34
CA GLY A 31 8.94 -29.40 -7.90
C GLY A 31 7.79 -28.40 -7.98
N ARG A 32 6.77 -28.60 -7.15
CA ARG A 32 5.53 -27.82 -7.20
C ARG A 32 4.95 -27.55 -5.82
N ALA A 33 4.45 -26.33 -5.63
CA ALA A 33 3.52 -26.00 -4.57
C ALA A 33 2.13 -25.69 -5.16
N THR A 34 1.08 -26.19 -4.51
CA THR A 34 -0.32 -25.99 -4.91
C THR A 34 -1.09 -25.45 -3.72
N LEU A 35 -1.88 -24.41 -3.95
CA LEU A 35 -2.70 -23.77 -2.93
C LEU A 35 -3.75 -24.75 -2.41
N ILE A 36 -3.93 -24.79 -1.09
CA ILE A 36 -5.05 -25.48 -0.43
C ILE A 36 -6.14 -24.46 -0.11
N ARG A 37 -5.75 -23.34 0.51
CA ARG A 37 -6.61 -22.21 0.86
C ARG A 37 -5.76 -20.99 1.22
N GLY A 38 -6.34 -19.82 1.18
CA GLY A 38 -5.71 -18.64 1.75
C GLY A 38 -6.40 -17.35 1.36
N ASP A 39 -5.94 -16.30 2.00
CA ASP A 39 -6.46 -14.96 1.86
C ASP A 39 -5.27 -14.00 1.67
N TYR A 40 -5.52 -12.94 0.92
CA TYR A 40 -4.60 -11.84 0.74
C TYR A 40 -5.28 -10.53 1.14
N GLU A 41 -4.63 -9.75 1.99
CA GLU A 41 -5.11 -8.42 2.38
C GLU A 41 -4.25 -7.32 1.74
N PHE A 42 -4.89 -6.41 1.02
CA PHE A 42 -4.25 -5.21 0.48
C PHE A 42 -5.15 -3.99 0.61
N ALA A 43 -4.59 -2.87 1.09
CA ALA A 43 -5.31 -1.62 1.30
C ALA A 43 -6.61 -1.78 2.13
N GLY A 44 -6.59 -2.67 3.12
CA GLY A 44 -7.75 -2.97 3.99
C GLY A 44 -8.85 -3.81 3.31
N ARG A 45 -8.54 -4.44 2.17
CA ARG A 45 -9.45 -5.33 1.45
C ARG A 45 -8.92 -6.74 1.41
N GLN A 46 -9.82 -7.68 1.62
CA GLN A 46 -9.54 -9.10 1.59
C GLN A 46 -9.85 -9.67 0.20
N PHE A 47 -8.94 -10.49 -0.30
CA PHE A 47 -9.03 -11.23 -1.54
C PHE A 47 -8.88 -12.71 -1.21
N GLU A 48 -9.86 -13.53 -1.58
CA GLU A 48 -9.80 -14.98 -1.36
C GLU A 48 -8.96 -15.61 -2.48
N LEU A 49 -7.97 -16.42 -2.13
CA LEU A 49 -7.20 -17.16 -3.13
C LEU A 49 -8.01 -18.36 -3.63
N ALA A 50 -8.45 -18.30 -4.88
CA ALA A 50 -9.29 -19.33 -5.49
C ALA A 50 -8.46 -20.51 -6.04
N ARG A 51 -7.28 -20.22 -6.60
CA ARG A 51 -6.32 -21.24 -7.03
C ARG A 51 -4.89 -20.72 -6.99
N GLY A 52 -3.92 -21.61 -6.89
CA GLY A 52 -2.51 -21.24 -6.93
C GLY A 52 -1.62 -22.43 -7.26
N VAL A 53 -0.74 -22.24 -8.24
CA VAL A 53 0.32 -23.19 -8.57
C VAL A 53 1.63 -22.44 -8.70
N ILE A 54 2.65 -22.90 -7.98
CA ILE A 54 4.02 -22.41 -8.06
C ILE A 54 4.89 -23.57 -8.54
N ARG A 55 5.62 -23.37 -9.64
CA ARG A 55 6.48 -24.40 -10.25
C ARG A 55 7.93 -23.98 -10.17
N PHE A 56 8.74 -24.85 -9.57
CA PHE A 56 10.17 -24.68 -9.45
C PHE A 56 10.86 -25.61 -10.45
N ASP A 57 11.70 -25.07 -11.31
CA ASP A 57 12.35 -25.76 -12.43
C ASP A 57 13.86 -25.99 -12.21
N GLY A 58 14.38 -25.67 -11.02
CA GLY A 58 15.79 -25.83 -10.67
C GLY A 58 16.67 -24.63 -11.02
N GLN A 59 16.07 -23.49 -11.43
CA GLN A 59 16.83 -22.26 -11.66
C GLN A 59 17.55 -21.77 -10.40
N VAL A 60 18.76 -21.23 -10.61
CA VAL A 60 19.63 -20.68 -9.58
C VAL A 60 20.12 -19.31 -10.08
N PRO A 61 19.67 -18.19 -9.50
CA PRO A 61 18.77 -18.08 -8.36
C PRO A 61 17.34 -18.54 -8.65
N ALA A 62 16.64 -18.99 -7.60
CA ALA A 62 15.28 -19.49 -7.70
C ALA A 62 14.33 -18.43 -8.27
N ASN A 63 13.67 -18.77 -9.37
CA ASN A 63 12.71 -17.91 -10.04
C ASN A 63 11.55 -18.78 -10.54
N PRO A 64 10.64 -19.22 -9.65
CA PRO A 64 9.58 -20.15 -10.03
C PRO A 64 8.53 -19.47 -10.92
N ALA A 65 7.86 -20.28 -11.74
CA ALA A 65 6.68 -19.86 -12.49
C ALA A 65 5.44 -19.84 -11.58
N LEU A 66 4.63 -18.80 -11.73
CA LEU A 66 3.43 -18.53 -10.95
C LEU A 66 2.18 -18.70 -11.85
N ASP A 67 1.11 -19.27 -11.29
CA ASP A 67 -0.26 -19.17 -11.81
C ASP A 67 -1.20 -19.16 -10.61
N ILE A 68 -1.56 -17.97 -10.15
CA ILE A 68 -2.35 -17.73 -8.95
C ILE A 68 -3.57 -16.90 -9.34
N GLU A 69 -4.71 -17.22 -8.77
CA GLU A 69 -5.96 -16.50 -8.95
C GLU A 69 -6.56 -16.16 -7.60
N ALA A 70 -6.98 -14.92 -7.44
CA ALA A 70 -7.63 -14.40 -6.24
C ALA A 70 -8.92 -13.68 -6.63
N ASN A 71 -9.97 -13.85 -5.84
CA ASN A 71 -11.26 -13.21 -6.04
C ASN A 71 -11.49 -12.14 -4.97
N ALA A 72 -12.12 -11.04 -5.38
CA ALA A 72 -12.69 -10.06 -4.47
C ALA A 72 -14.15 -9.84 -4.81
N ASP A 73 -15.02 -10.07 -3.83
CA ASP A 73 -16.42 -9.73 -3.93
C ASP A 73 -16.68 -8.39 -3.23
N SER A 74 -17.18 -7.44 -4.01
CA SER A 74 -17.72 -6.18 -3.51
C SER A 74 -19.19 -6.10 -3.91
N THR A 75 -19.99 -5.30 -3.22
CA THR A 75 -21.44 -5.23 -3.45
C THR A 75 -21.75 -4.89 -4.92
N GLY A 76 -22.24 -5.88 -5.68
CA GLY A 76 -22.57 -5.75 -7.10
C GLY A 76 -21.40 -5.86 -8.09
N LEU A 77 -20.21 -6.29 -7.64
CA LEU A 77 -19.02 -6.47 -8.46
C LEU A 77 -18.20 -7.67 -7.99
N SER A 78 -18.05 -8.68 -8.84
CA SER A 78 -17.12 -9.79 -8.59
C SER A 78 -15.87 -9.57 -9.44
N ALA A 79 -14.71 -9.50 -8.81
CA ALA A 79 -13.43 -9.27 -9.45
C ALA A 79 -12.52 -10.49 -9.31
N SER A 80 -11.78 -10.83 -10.36
CA SER A 80 -10.72 -11.84 -10.34
C SER A 80 -9.38 -11.22 -10.73
N ILE A 81 -8.37 -11.51 -9.93
CA ILE A 81 -6.98 -11.09 -10.08
C ILE A 81 -6.17 -12.33 -10.41
N ARG A 82 -5.43 -12.29 -11.52
CA ARG A 82 -4.56 -13.39 -11.93
C ARG A 82 -3.10 -12.94 -11.93
N VAL A 83 -2.25 -13.70 -11.24
CA VAL A 83 -0.80 -13.51 -11.21
C VAL A 83 -0.12 -14.66 -11.94
N THR A 84 0.49 -14.37 -13.08
CA THR A 84 1.19 -15.33 -13.93
C THR A 84 2.65 -14.94 -14.17
N GLY A 85 3.39 -15.72 -14.95
CA GLY A 85 4.78 -15.42 -15.30
C GLY A 85 5.76 -15.93 -14.25
N TYR A 86 6.94 -15.32 -14.18
CA TYR A 86 8.01 -15.74 -13.30
C TYR A 86 8.06 -14.86 -12.03
N ALA A 87 8.47 -15.40 -10.89
CA ALA A 87 8.47 -14.65 -9.62
C ALA A 87 9.26 -13.33 -9.65
N LEU A 88 10.33 -13.25 -10.46
CA LEU A 88 11.10 -12.01 -10.65
C LEU A 88 10.46 -11.02 -11.64
N LYS A 89 9.52 -11.48 -12.47
CA LYS A 89 8.78 -10.69 -13.46
C LYS A 89 7.34 -11.23 -13.57
N PRO A 90 6.51 -11.01 -12.55
CA PRO A 90 5.12 -11.47 -12.58
C PRO A 90 4.32 -10.59 -13.54
N GLU A 91 3.32 -11.18 -14.16
CA GLU A 91 2.28 -10.51 -14.93
C GLU A 91 0.99 -10.55 -14.12
N ILE A 92 0.38 -9.38 -13.89
CA ILE A 92 -0.83 -9.25 -13.10
C ILE A 92 -1.95 -8.79 -14.02
N GLY A 93 -3.04 -9.56 -14.06
CA GLY A 93 -4.24 -9.25 -14.84
C GLY A 93 -5.47 -9.14 -13.95
N PHE A 94 -6.39 -8.25 -14.33
CA PHE A 94 -7.63 -8.00 -13.61
C PHE A 94 -8.82 -8.22 -14.52
N THR A 95 -9.86 -8.87 -14.00
CA THR A 95 -11.13 -9.07 -14.69
C THR A 95 -12.28 -8.89 -13.73
N SER A 96 -13.47 -8.58 -14.23
CA SER A 96 -14.65 -8.45 -13.38
C SER A 96 -15.93 -8.85 -14.08
N THR A 97 -16.94 -9.17 -13.28
CA THR A 97 -18.34 -9.31 -13.69
C THR A 97 -19.20 -8.33 -12.89
N PRO A 98 -19.88 -7.36 -13.53
CA PRO A 98 -19.85 -7.06 -14.96
C PRO A 98 -18.45 -6.62 -15.46
N ALA A 99 -18.20 -6.75 -16.77
CA ALA A 99 -16.93 -6.38 -17.37
C ALA A 99 -16.70 -4.87 -17.27
N LEU A 100 -15.60 -4.48 -16.64
CA LEU A 100 -15.18 -3.10 -16.49
C LEU A 100 -13.79 -2.90 -17.11
N PRO A 101 -13.47 -1.66 -17.55
CA PRO A 101 -12.09 -1.25 -17.76
C PRO A 101 -11.23 -1.50 -16.51
N GLU A 102 -9.96 -1.85 -16.71
CA GLU A 102 -9.03 -2.23 -15.63
C GLU A 102 -8.83 -1.12 -14.59
N ASP A 103 -8.74 0.12 -15.03
CA ASP A 103 -8.59 1.31 -14.19
C ASP A 103 -9.83 1.59 -13.33
N GLU A 104 -11.02 1.44 -13.92
CA GLU A 104 -12.31 1.51 -13.20
C GLU A 104 -12.43 0.38 -12.18
N LEU A 105 -12.04 -0.84 -12.55
CA LEU A 105 -12.03 -1.99 -11.66
C LEU A 105 -11.09 -1.77 -10.47
N LEU A 106 -9.85 -1.36 -10.72
CA LEU A 106 -8.87 -1.06 -9.68
C LEU A 106 -9.33 0.09 -8.77
N SER A 107 -9.95 1.14 -9.32
CA SER A 107 -10.54 2.22 -8.53
C SER A 107 -11.58 1.67 -7.54
N ARG A 108 -12.51 0.84 -8.04
CA ARG A 108 -13.53 0.23 -7.19
C ARG A 108 -12.94 -0.73 -6.18
N LEU A 109 -11.91 -1.50 -6.54
CA LEU A 109 -11.22 -2.44 -5.66
C LEU A 109 -10.35 -1.77 -4.59
N LEU A 110 -9.79 -0.59 -4.84
CA LEU A 110 -8.94 0.09 -3.87
C LEU A 110 -9.72 1.11 -3.05
N PHE A 111 -10.58 1.91 -3.70
CA PHE A 111 -11.25 3.06 -3.09
C PHE A 111 -12.76 2.89 -2.94
N GLY A 112 -13.36 1.94 -3.65
CA GLY A 112 -14.78 1.59 -3.47
C GLY A 112 -15.72 2.46 -4.28
N THR A 113 -15.16 3.28 -5.17
CA THR A 113 -15.88 4.17 -6.06
C THR A 113 -15.27 4.14 -7.47
N SER A 114 -16.00 4.69 -8.44
CA SER A 114 -15.56 4.81 -9.82
C SER A 114 -14.39 5.78 -9.96
N ILE A 115 -13.55 5.57 -10.98
CA ILE A 115 -12.43 6.45 -11.30
C ILE A 115 -12.88 7.89 -11.57
N THR A 116 -14.09 8.07 -12.11
CA THR A 116 -14.67 9.40 -12.40
C THR A 116 -15.07 10.16 -11.14
N ASN A 117 -15.22 9.46 -10.01
CA ASN A 117 -15.58 10.04 -8.72
C ASN A 117 -14.36 10.21 -7.82
N LEU A 118 -13.16 9.83 -8.28
CA LEU A 118 -11.93 10.04 -7.54
C LEU A 118 -11.55 11.51 -7.55
N SER A 119 -11.14 12.00 -6.39
CA SER A 119 -10.41 13.26 -6.29
C SER A 119 -9.03 13.13 -6.95
N ALA A 120 -8.44 14.26 -7.37
CA ALA A 120 -7.13 14.28 -8.02
C ALA A 120 -6.02 13.53 -7.24
N PRO A 121 -5.96 13.58 -5.89
CA PRO A 121 -4.95 12.82 -5.15
C PRO A 121 -5.24 11.31 -5.08
N GLU A 122 -6.50 10.88 -5.12
CA GLU A 122 -6.85 9.45 -5.17
C GLU A 122 -6.52 8.85 -6.54
N ALA A 123 -6.77 9.61 -7.62
CA ALA A 123 -6.34 9.23 -8.97
C ALA A 123 -4.82 9.06 -9.07
N LEU A 124 -4.05 9.91 -8.37
CA LEU A 124 -2.59 9.78 -8.31
C LEU A 124 -2.14 8.53 -7.54
N GLN A 125 -2.84 8.16 -6.47
CA GLN A 125 -2.57 6.92 -5.73
C GLN A 125 -2.92 5.69 -6.55
N LEU A 126 -4.03 5.72 -7.29
CA LEU A 126 -4.40 4.66 -8.24
C LEU A 126 -3.31 4.46 -9.29
N ALA A 127 -2.83 5.55 -9.91
CA ALA A 127 -1.75 5.48 -10.89
C ALA A 127 -0.46 4.87 -10.29
N ALA A 128 -0.13 5.21 -9.04
CA ALA A 128 1.00 4.62 -8.34
C ALA A 128 0.81 3.12 -8.03
N ALA A 129 -0.41 2.71 -7.67
CA ALA A 129 -0.75 1.31 -7.44
C ALA A 129 -0.67 0.49 -8.74
N VAL A 130 -1.25 0.99 -9.84
CA VAL A 130 -1.15 0.37 -11.19
C VAL A 130 0.32 0.23 -11.62
N ALA A 131 1.12 1.28 -11.44
CA ALA A 131 2.54 1.25 -11.78
C ALA A 131 3.34 0.24 -10.94
N ALA A 132 2.99 0.06 -9.67
CA ALA A 132 3.61 -0.94 -8.80
C ALA A 132 3.26 -2.39 -9.21
N LEU A 133 2.09 -2.59 -9.83
CA LEU A 133 1.60 -3.89 -10.29
C LEU A 133 2.19 -4.31 -11.67
N GLN A 134 2.47 -3.36 -12.56
CA GLN A 134 2.90 -3.65 -13.95
C GLN A 134 4.41 -3.91 -14.13
N GLY A 135 5.21 -3.85 -13.08
CA GLY A 135 6.62 -4.20 -13.15
C GLY A 135 7.40 -3.59 -12.00
N GLY A 136 7.99 -4.44 -11.16
CA GLY A 136 8.76 -4.09 -9.97
C GLY A 136 10.03 -3.26 -10.21
N GLY A 137 9.90 -2.09 -10.82
CA GLY A 137 10.95 -1.09 -10.99
C GLY A 137 10.71 0.06 -10.04
N SER A 138 11.68 0.28 -9.13
CA SER A 138 11.94 1.52 -8.38
C SER A 138 10.84 2.56 -8.55
N GLY A 139 9.83 2.49 -7.69
CA GLY A 139 8.69 3.40 -7.72
C GLY A 139 9.17 4.80 -8.00
N LEU A 140 8.75 5.36 -9.15
CA LEU A 140 8.68 6.80 -9.28
C LEU A 140 7.77 7.19 -8.14
N ASN A 141 8.41 7.62 -7.06
CA ASN A 141 7.78 8.09 -5.87
C ASN A 141 7.86 9.61 -6.01
N PRO A 142 7.03 10.21 -6.89
CA PRO A 142 7.12 11.64 -7.22
C PRO A 142 6.98 12.47 -5.96
N ILE A 143 6.19 11.99 -4.98
CA ILE A 143 6.10 12.61 -3.67
C ILE A 143 7.44 12.57 -2.92
N ASN A 144 8.21 11.47 -2.96
CA ASN A 144 9.57 11.45 -2.43
C ASN A 144 10.59 12.25 -3.24
N ALA A 145 10.39 12.44 -4.55
CA ALA A 145 11.23 13.30 -5.38
C ALA A 145 10.99 14.78 -5.02
N VAL A 146 9.72 15.20 -4.91
CA VAL A 146 9.32 16.54 -4.44
C VAL A 146 9.76 16.76 -3.00
N ARG A 147 9.58 15.79 -2.09
CA ARG A 147 10.05 15.85 -0.70
C ARG A 147 11.55 16.16 -0.63
N ARG A 148 12.36 15.46 -1.42
CA ARG A 148 13.81 15.66 -1.48
C ARG A 148 14.18 17.01 -2.10
N ALA A 149 13.55 17.38 -3.22
CA ALA A 149 13.79 18.65 -3.91
C ALA A 149 13.42 19.86 -3.03
N ALA A 150 12.34 19.76 -2.27
CA ALA A 150 11.88 20.79 -1.33
C ALA A 150 12.58 20.74 0.04
N GLY A 151 13.47 19.76 0.27
CA GLY A 151 14.19 19.60 1.55
C GLY A 151 13.26 19.37 2.75
N LEU A 152 12.18 18.60 2.54
CA LEU A 152 11.19 18.25 3.55
C LEU A 152 11.54 16.90 4.18
N ASP A 153 11.25 16.74 5.47
CA ASP A 153 11.45 15.46 6.16
C ASP A 153 10.25 14.53 5.96
N ARG A 154 9.05 15.09 5.88
CA ARG A 154 7.80 14.35 5.64
C ARG A 154 6.95 15.07 4.59
N LEU A 155 6.41 14.30 3.65
CA LEU A 155 5.42 14.77 2.69
C LEU A 155 4.41 13.65 2.48
N ARG A 156 3.13 13.90 2.75
CA ARG A 156 2.06 12.90 2.69
C ARG A 156 0.75 13.51 2.20
N ILE A 157 -0.11 12.67 1.66
CA ILE A 157 -1.50 13.02 1.31
C ILE A 157 -2.38 12.55 2.47
N LEU A 158 -3.27 13.42 2.93
CA LEU A 158 -4.29 13.12 3.93
C LEU A 158 -5.65 13.00 3.21
N PRO A 159 -6.46 11.98 3.52
CA PRO A 159 -7.80 11.86 2.95
C PRO A 159 -8.67 13.03 3.39
N ALA A 160 -9.76 13.27 2.66
CA ALA A 160 -10.77 14.24 3.06
C ALA A 160 -11.41 13.82 4.39
N ASP A 161 -11.74 14.80 5.23
CA ASP A 161 -12.44 14.62 6.48
C ASP A 161 -13.78 15.37 6.44
N PRO A 162 -14.90 14.64 6.24
CA PRO A 162 -16.24 15.22 6.18
C PRO A 162 -16.67 15.91 7.48
N GLN A 163 -16.12 15.52 8.64
CA GLN A 163 -16.49 16.12 9.93
C GLN A 163 -15.85 17.49 10.14
N THR A 164 -14.68 17.71 9.56
CA THR A 164 -13.98 18.99 9.63
C THR A 164 -14.21 19.86 8.40
N GLY A 165 -14.84 19.31 7.35
CA GLY A 165 -15.05 19.98 6.05
C GLY A 165 -13.74 20.11 5.25
N GLN A 166 -12.72 19.36 5.65
CA GLN A 166 -11.40 19.37 5.03
C GLN A 166 -11.42 18.49 3.77
N GLY A 167 -11.08 19.07 2.61
CA GLY A 167 -10.86 18.30 1.39
C GLY A 167 -9.58 17.48 1.45
N THR A 168 -9.33 16.65 0.42
CA THR A 168 -8.09 15.88 0.33
C THR A 168 -6.88 16.83 0.39
N SER A 169 -6.01 16.61 1.37
CA SER A 169 -5.00 17.59 1.77
C SER A 169 -3.58 17.08 1.59
N ILE A 170 -2.64 18.00 1.38
CA ILE A 170 -1.21 17.72 1.38
C ILE A 170 -0.64 18.19 2.72
N ALA A 171 0.11 17.32 3.40
CA ALA A 171 0.84 17.64 4.61
C ALA A 171 2.35 17.64 4.35
N ALA A 172 2.97 18.81 4.51
CA ALA A 172 4.41 19.03 4.34
C ALA A 172 5.04 19.36 5.69
N GLY A 173 5.98 18.52 6.13
CA GLY A 173 6.57 18.56 7.46
C GLY A 173 8.09 18.59 7.46
N LYS A 174 8.65 19.30 8.43
CA LYS A 174 10.10 19.46 8.62
C LYS A 174 10.47 19.54 10.10
N TYR A 175 11.56 18.87 10.45
CA TYR A 175 12.26 19.06 11.71
C TYR A 175 13.12 20.32 11.59
N VAL A 176 12.67 21.38 12.23
CA VAL A 176 13.44 22.62 12.37
C VAL A 176 14.64 22.39 13.29
N THR A 177 14.43 21.58 14.33
CA THR A 177 15.49 21.07 15.22
C THR A 177 15.20 19.61 15.60
N ARG A 178 16.11 18.97 16.34
CA ARG A 178 15.89 17.62 16.89
C ARG A 178 14.66 17.51 17.81
N ARG A 179 14.12 18.64 18.27
CA ARG A 179 12.98 18.72 19.21
C ARG A 179 11.80 19.52 18.67
N LEU A 180 11.94 20.14 17.49
CA LEU A 180 10.91 21.02 16.93
C LEU A 180 10.52 20.52 15.55
N TYR A 181 9.30 20.04 15.44
CA TYR A 181 8.67 19.63 14.19
C TYR A 181 7.59 20.65 13.81
N ALA A 182 7.61 21.09 12.56
CA ALA A 182 6.58 21.95 12.00
C ALA A 182 5.98 21.27 10.78
N GLU A 183 4.66 21.33 10.65
CA GLU A 183 3.91 20.76 9.55
C GLU A 183 2.84 21.74 9.08
N ILE A 184 2.68 21.86 7.77
CA ILE A 184 1.60 22.59 7.13
C ILE A 184 0.74 21.58 6.39
N VAL A 185 -0.56 21.64 6.62
CA VAL A 185 -1.59 20.84 5.95
C VAL A 185 -2.46 21.77 5.14
N THR A 186 -2.67 21.51 3.85
CA THR A 186 -3.58 22.31 3.02
C THR A 186 -4.30 21.48 1.97
N ASP A 187 -5.56 21.80 1.70
CA ASP A 187 -6.36 21.19 0.62
C ASP A 187 -6.28 21.98 -0.70
N GLY A 188 -5.61 23.14 -0.71
CA GLY A 188 -5.54 24.02 -1.87
C GLY A 188 -6.87 24.70 -2.25
N GLN A 189 -7.95 24.48 -1.51
CA GLN A 189 -9.30 25.00 -1.75
C GLN A 189 -9.80 25.94 -0.63
N GLY A 190 -8.96 26.22 0.37
CA GLY A 190 -9.23 27.21 1.41
C GLY A 190 -8.93 26.73 2.83
N TYR A 191 -8.75 25.42 3.02
CA TYR A 191 -8.24 24.88 4.27
C TYR A 191 -6.72 24.95 4.32
N SER A 192 -6.19 25.50 5.41
CA SER A 192 -4.81 25.35 5.79
C SER A 192 -4.71 25.23 7.31
N ALA A 193 -3.85 24.33 7.79
CA ALA A 193 -3.54 24.18 9.19
C ALA A 193 -2.03 24.10 9.39
N THR A 194 -1.53 24.88 10.34
CA THR A 194 -0.13 24.84 10.79
C THR A 194 -0.09 24.12 12.12
N GLN A 195 0.67 23.03 12.17
CA GLN A 195 0.91 22.24 13.36
C GLN A 195 2.37 22.34 13.78
N VAL A 196 2.59 22.59 15.07
CA VAL A 196 3.92 22.65 15.66
C VAL A 196 3.96 21.70 16.84
N GLU A 197 4.93 20.81 16.84
CA GLU A 197 5.23 19.92 17.96
C GLU A 197 6.61 20.25 18.52
N PHE A 198 6.65 20.56 19.82
CA PHE A 198 7.89 20.79 20.55
C PHE A 198 8.07 19.73 21.63
N GLN A 199 9.13 18.94 21.50
CA GLN A 199 9.50 17.93 22.47
C GLN A 199 10.28 18.58 23.62
N VAL A 200 9.61 18.71 24.78
CA VAL A 200 10.21 19.27 25.99
C VAL A 200 11.17 18.27 26.62
N THR A 201 10.71 17.01 26.73
CA THR A 201 11.49 15.87 27.23
C THR A 201 11.21 14.63 26.39
N ARG A 202 11.90 13.51 26.65
CA ARG A 202 11.63 12.24 25.95
C ARG A 202 10.18 11.74 26.09
N TRP A 203 9.49 12.14 27.16
CA TRP A 203 8.14 11.68 27.52
C TRP A 203 7.07 12.79 27.43
N LEU A 204 7.46 14.03 27.12
CA LEU A 204 6.57 15.19 27.11
C LEU A 204 6.72 15.99 25.81
N SER A 205 5.61 16.19 25.10
CA SER A 205 5.53 17.10 23.96
C SER A 205 4.39 18.12 24.10
N LEU A 206 4.65 19.32 23.59
CA LEU A 206 3.70 20.41 23.45
C LEU A 206 3.26 20.47 21.98
N LEU A 207 1.95 20.47 21.75
CA LEU A 207 1.36 20.53 20.43
C LEU A 207 0.55 21.81 20.28
N SER A 208 0.85 22.57 19.23
CA SER A 208 0.08 23.75 18.84
C SER A 208 -0.47 23.54 17.44
N SER A 209 -1.73 23.88 17.22
CA SER A 209 -2.39 23.82 15.92
C SER A 209 -3.23 25.06 15.68
N ILE A 210 -3.06 25.67 14.51
CA ILE A 210 -3.83 26.84 14.06
C ILE A 210 -4.36 26.52 12.67
N SER A 211 -5.66 26.71 12.44
CA SER A 211 -6.31 26.45 11.15
C SER A 211 -7.06 27.67 10.60
N THR A 212 -7.21 27.74 9.27
CA THR A 212 -7.96 28.81 8.57
C THR A 212 -9.46 28.79 8.87
N LEU A 213 -9.99 27.68 9.41
CA LEU A 213 -11.37 27.58 9.91
C LEU A 213 -11.57 28.23 11.30
N GLY A 214 -10.60 29.01 11.77
CA GLY A 214 -10.66 29.71 13.05
C GLY A 214 -10.49 28.81 14.28
N ARG A 215 -10.16 27.52 14.09
CA ARG A 215 -9.88 26.61 15.20
C ARG A 215 -8.40 26.74 15.57
N GLN A 216 -8.13 27.37 16.71
CA GLN A 216 -6.84 27.37 17.40
C GLN A 216 -6.92 26.39 18.57
N SER A 217 -5.92 25.51 18.70
CA SER A 217 -5.85 24.59 19.83
C SER A 217 -4.41 24.41 20.28
N ALA A 218 -4.21 24.39 21.59
CA ALA A 218 -2.95 24.01 22.20
C ALA A 218 -3.22 22.79 23.10
N ASN A 219 -2.42 21.73 22.93
CA ASN A 219 -2.58 20.46 23.63
C ASN A 219 -1.23 20.03 24.21
N VAL A 220 -1.26 19.33 25.34
CA VAL A 220 -0.08 18.71 25.95
C VAL A 220 -0.21 17.19 25.81
N ARG A 221 0.83 16.52 25.32
CA ARG A 221 0.86 15.07 25.18
C ARG A 221 1.96 14.49 26.05
N VAL A 222 1.58 13.48 26.84
CA VAL A 222 2.49 12.70 27.69
C VAL A 222 2.50 11.27 27.16
N SER A 223 3.67 10.73 26.84
CA SER A 223 3.85 9.31 26.48
C SER A 223 4.70 8.62 27.54
N LYS A 224 4.23 7.48 28.05
CA LYS A 224 4.97 6.66 28.99
C LYS A 224 5.41 5.39 28.28
N ASP A 225 6.71 5.28 28.01
CA ASP A 225 7.30 4.03 27.54
C ASP A 225 7.30 3.04 28.72
N TYR A 226 6.80 1.83 28.49
CA TYR A 226 6.91 0.69 29.41
C TYR A 226 8.01 -0.25 28.93
#